data_AF-A0A358I094-F1
#
_entry.id   AF-A0A358I094-F1
#
_cell.length_a   1.000
_cell.length_b   1.000
_cell.length_c   1.000
_cell.angle_alpha   90.00
_cell.angle_beta   90.00
_cell.angle_gamma   90.00
#
_symmetry.space_group_name_H-M   'P 1'
#
loop_
_entity.id
_entity.type
_entity.pdbx_description
1 polymer ?
#
loop_
_entity_poly.entity_id
_entity_poly.type
_entity_poly.pdbx_seq_one_letter_code
_entity_poly.pdbx_strand_id
1 'polypeptide(L)'
;MILLVDKPQGITSFDCIRILRRKLGVRKMGHAGTLDPMATGLMIIGVGEGTKKLQDFLKLDKTYKAEILLGVSTDTGDITGKILKELGSMNYELWKGKEAEIKKILEGMVGKLSLPVPAYSAIKRGGEPLYKKARRGEKVEPPVKIMEVLSVEFLGMAPSRNLAFAHGREQMLKNQNEKAKERIIINGFVE
;
A
#
# COMPACT_ATOMS: atom_id res chain seq x y z
N MET A 1 -24.70 -9.66 -5.38
CA MET A 1 -23.70 -10.73 -5.13
C MET A 1 -22.38 -10.09 -4.72
N ILE A 2 -21.62 -10.75 -3.82
CA ILE A 2 -20.24 -10.37 -3.49
C ILE A 2 -19.33 -11.47 -4.03
N LEU A 3 -18.22 -11.08 -4.65
CA LEU A 3 -17.16 -11.97 -5.11
C LEU A 3 -15.89 -11.67 -4.31
N LEU A 4 -15.22 -12.72 -3.88
CA LEU A 4 -13.90 -12.66 -3.26
C LEU A 4 -12.89 -13.12 -4.32
N VAL A 5 -12.02 -12.22 -4.75
CA VAL A 5 -11.10 -12.48 -5.85
C VAL A 5 -9.68 -12.34 -5.34
N ASP A 6 -8.85 -13.35 -5.57
CA ASP A 6 -7.40 -13.20 -5.44
C ASP A 6 -6.88 -12.47 -6.68
N LYS A 7 -6.52 -11.19 -6.53
CA LYS A 7 -6.00 -10.37 -7.63
C LYS A 7 -4.58 -10.83 -7.96
N PRO A 8 -4.29 -11.22 -9.21
CA PRO A 8 -2.93 -11.52 -9.60
C PRO A 8 -2.06 -10.25 -9.66
N GLN A 9 -0.76 -10.45 -9.66
CA GLN A 9 0.21 -9.39 -9.88
C GLN A 9 0.14 -8.89 -11.32
N GLY A 10 0.55 -7.64 -11.54
CA GLY A 10 0.70 -7.01 -12.85
C GLY A 10 -0.55 -6.34 -13.40
N ILE A 11 -1.71 -6.49 -12.72
CA ILE A 11 -2.97 -5.86 -13.15
C ILE A 11 -3.51 -4.90 -12.10
N THR A 12 -4.17 -3.82 -12.54
CA THR A 12 -4.86 -2.90 -11.63
C THR A 12 -6.11 -3.56 -11.03
N SER A 13 -6.62 -3.04 -9.90
CA SER A 13 -7.97 -3.42 -9.41
C SER A 13 -9.06 -3.21 -10.46
N PHE A 14 -8.94 -2.17 -11.28
CA PHE A 14 -9.91 -1.90 -12.33
C PHE A 14 -9.83 -2.89 -13.50
N ASP A 15 -8.64 -3.39 -13.82
CA ASP A 15 -8.48 -4.47 -14.80
C ASP A 15 -9.19 -5.75 -14.36
N CYS A 16 -9.09 -6.10 -13.07
CA CYS A 16 -9.83 -7.23 -12.52
C CYS A 16 -11.36 -7.05 -12.71
N ILE A 17 -11.89 -5.84 -12.45
CA ILE A 17 -13.30 -5.52 -12.73
C ILE A 17 -13.61 -5.67 -14.22
N ARG A 18 -12.75 -5.14 -15.11
CA ARG A 18 -12.93 -5.21 -16.57
C ARG A 18 -12.97 -6.64 -17.08
N ILE A 19 -12.10 -7.52 -16.57
CA ILE A 19 -12.08 -8.95 -16.91
C ILE A 19 -13.38 -9.61 -16.46
N LEU A 20 -13.82 -9.37 -15.22
CA LEU A 20 -15.04 -9.98 -14.67
C LEU A 20 -16.32 -9.50 -15.37
N ARG A 21 -16.41 -8.21 -15.73
CA ARG A 21 -17.53 -7.68 -16.51
C ARG A 21 -17.70 -8.41 -17.82
N ARG A 22 -16.60 -8.71 -18.52
CA ARG A 22 -16.61 -9.49 -19.76
C ARG A 22 -17.03 -10.93 -19.53
N LYS A 23 -16.48 -11.60 -18.50
CA LYS A 23 -16.77 -13.00 -18.20
C LYS A 23 -18.19 -13.26 -17.72
N LEU A 24 -18.74 -12.34 -16.91
CA LEU A 24 -20.04 -12.52 -16.25
C LEU A 24 -21.19 -11.81 -16.98
N GLY A 25 -20.90 -10.99 -17.99
CA GLY A 25 -21.93 -10.22 -18.73
C GLY A 25 -22.62 -9.12 -17.90
N VAL A 26 -22.12 -8.81 -16.70
CA VAL A 26 -22.74 -7.80 -15.81
C VAL A 26 -21.98 -6.47 -15.88
N ARG A 27 -22.69 -5.36 -16.12
CA ARG A 27 -22.08 -4.01 -16.20
C ARG A 27 -21.82 -3.37 -14.83
N LYS A 28 -22.77 -3.49 -13.88
CA LYS A 28 -22.68 -2.85 -12.56
C LYS A 28 -21.77 -3.66 -11.63
N MET A 29 -20.52 -3.22 -11.50
CA MET A 29 -19.54 -3.79 -10.57
C MET A 29 -18.66 -2.69 -9.95
N GLY A 30 -18.23 -2.90 -8.71
CA GLY A 30 -17.24 -2.09 -8.00
C GLY A 30 -16.46 -2.93 -6.98
N HIS A 31 -15.43 -2.37 -6.36
CA HIS A 31 -14.59 -3.06 -5.37
C HIS A 31 -14.51 -2.28 -4.05
N ALA A 32 -14.24 -2.97 -2.94
CA ALA A 32 -14.05 -2.39 -1.61
C ALA A 32 -12.58 -2.38 -1.22
N GLY A 33 -11.83 -1.41 -1.77
CA GLY A 33 -10.39 -1.26 -1.54
C GLY A 33 -9.60 -1.51 -2.82
N THR A 34 -8.61 -0.67 -3.07
CA THR A 34 -7.73 -0.77 -4.23
C THR A 34 -6.49 -1.57 -3.84
N LEU A 35 -5.99 -2.39 -4.76
CA LEU A 35 -4.69 -3.04 -4.67
C LEU A 35 -3.84 -2.52 -5.82
N ASP A 36 -2.61 -2.13 -5.51
CA ASP A 36 -1.65 -1.68 -6.52
C ASP A 36 -1.36 -2.80 -7.54
N PRO A 37 -0.90 -2.46 -8.77
CA PRO A 37 -0.63 -3.46 -9.79
C PRO A 37 0.30 -4.58 -9.33
N MET A 38 1.33 -4.23 -8.56
CA MET A 38 2.31 -5.19 -8.03
C MET A 38 1.81 -6.00 -6.82
N ALA A 39 0.72 -5.57 -6.18
CA ALA A 39 0.14 -6.29 -5.07
C ALA A 39 -0.69 -7.49 -5.56
N THR A 40 -0.78 -8.52 -4.74
CA THR A 40 -1.68 -9.65 -4.94
C THR A 40 -2.63 -9.79 -3.75
N GLY A 41 -3.57 -10.73 -3.83
CA GLY A 41 -4.41 -11.08 -2.69
C GLY A 41 -5.84 -10.59 -2.81
N LEU A 42 -6.53 -10.63 -1.66
CA LEU A 42 -7.97 -10.52 -1.59
C LEU A 42 -8.50 -9.15 -2.03
N MET A 43 -9.33 -9.16 -3.06
CA MET A 43 -10.15 -8.04 -3.50
C MET A 43 -11.64 -8.40 -3.39
N ILE A 44 -12.38 -7.59 -2.62
CA ILE A 44 -13.82 -7.75 -2.44
C ILE A 44 -14.55 -6.98 -3.54
N ILE A 45 -15.36 -7.68 -4.34
CA ILE A 45 -16.07 -7.13 -5.49
C ILE A 45 -17.57 -7.25 -5.30
N GLY A 46 -18.28 -6.15 -5.48
CA GLY A 46 -19.73 -6.10 -5.49
C GLY A 46 -20.25 -6.19 -6.92
N VAL A 47 -21.23 -7.05 -7.15
CA VAL A 47 -21.89 -7.23 -8.46
C VAL A 47 -23.38 -6.92 -8.32
N GLY A 48 -23.88 -6.06 -9.20
CA GLY A 48 -25.27 -5.60 -9.22
C GLY A 48 -25.64 -4.91 -7.90
N GLU A 49 -26.66 -5.41 -7.22
CA GLU A 49 -27.08 -4.92 -5.89
C GLU A 49 -26.02 -5.14 -4.80
N GLY A 50 -25.07 -6.06 -5.02
CA GLY A 50 -23.95 -6.26 -4.10
C GLY A 50 -23.06 -5.03 -3.95
N THR A 51 -23.05 -4.11 -4.92
CA THR A 51 -22.26 -2.88 -4.82
C THR A 51 -22.71 -1.99 -3.65
N LYS A 52 -23.97 -2.11 -3.21
CA LYS A 52 -24.51 -1.33 -2.09
C LYS A 52 -23.82 -1.66 -0.75
N LYS A 53 -23.27 -2.87 -0.61
CA LYS A 53 -22.59 -3.35 0.60
C LYS A 53 -21.10 -2.98 0.66
N LEU A 54 -20.52 -2.43 -0.43
CA LEU A 54 -19.08 -2.14 -0.51
C LEU A 54 -18.59 -1.17 0.57
N GLN A 55 -19.45 -0.24 1.01
CA GLN A 55 -19.12 0.72 2.06
C GLN A 55 -18.89 0.06 3.43
N ASP A 56 -19.51 -1.09 3.68
CA ASP A 56 -19.33 -1.81 4.94
C ASP A 56 -17.98 -2.53 4.94
N PHE A 57 -17.61 -3.13 3.81
CA PHE A 57 -16.31 -3.81 3.64
C PHE A 57 -15.13 -2.85 3.68
N LEU A 58 -15.30 -1.61 3.22
CA LEU A 58 -14.24 -0.59 3.24
C LEU A 58 -13.76 -0.23 4.66
N LYS A 59 -14.60 -0.45 5.67
CA LYS A 59 -14.33 -0.17 7.09
C LYS A 59 -13.68 -1.34 7.82
N LEU A 60 -13.63 -2.51 7.19
CA LEU A 60 -13.01 -3.68 7.81
C LEU A 60 -11.51 -3.49 7.93
N ASP A 61 -10.97 -4.10 8.98
CA ASP A 61 -9.54 -4.17 9.20
C ASP A 61 -8.87 -4.97 8.09
N LYS A 62 -7.62 -4.61 7.78
CA LYS A 62 -6.83 -5.24 6.71
C LYS A 62 -5.57 -5.82 7.28
N THR A 63 -5.15 -6.96 6.73
CA THR A 63 -3.86 -7.57 7.03
C THR A 63 -3.05 -7.61 5.75
N TYR A 64 -1.82 -7.12 5.81
CA TYR A 64 -0.90 -7.12 4.69
C TYR A 64 0.35 -7.92 5.04
N LYS A 65 0.86 -8.63 4.05
CA LYS A 65 2.21 -9.19 4.09
C LYS A 65 3.07 -8.44 3.09
N ALA A 66 4.16 -7.88 3.57
CA ALA A 66 5.08 -7.06 2.79
C ALA A 66 6.50 -7.59 2.86
N GLU A 67 7.22 -7.34 1.78
CA GLU A 67 8.66 -7.54 1.67
C GLU A 67 9.28 -6.16 1.48
N ILE A 68 10.37 -5.86 2.17
CA ILE A 68 11.03 -4.55 2.12
C ILE A 68 12.50 -4.75 1.76
N LEU A 69 12.95 -4.10 0.69
CA LEU A 69 14.36 -4.01 0.37
C LEU A 69 15.02 -2.91 1.20
N LEU A 70 15.94 -3.29 2.08
CA LEU A 70 16.67 -2.35 2.92
C LEU A 70 17.84 -1.72 2.17
N GLY A 71 18.16 -0.47 2.50
CA GLY A 71 19.25 0.27 1.86
C GLY A 71 18.85 1.03 0.59
N VAL A 72 17.68 0.77 0.03
CA VAL A 72 17.15 1.44 -1.17
C VAL A 72 15.93 2.30 -0.82
N SER A 73 15.85 3.49 -1.39
CA SER A 73 14.65 4.33 -1.37
C SER A 73 14.29 4.81 -2.76
N THR A 74 13.01 4.82 -3.10
CA THR A 74 12.49 5.25 -4.40
C THR A 74 11.50 6.41 -4.27
N ASP A 75 11.24 7.09 -5.38
CA ASP A 75 10.29 8.22 -5.44
C ASP A 75 8.82 7.83 -5.26
N THR A 76 8.47 6.57 -5.51
CA THR A 76 7.15 6.00 -5.27
C THR A 76 7.05 5.23 -3.95
N GLY A 77 8.18 5.04 -3.25
CA GLY A 77 8.25 4.23 -2.04
C GLY A 77 7.97 2.74 -2.27
N ASP A 78 8.24 2.25 -3.47
CA ASP A 78 8.16 0.85 -3.90
C ASP A 78 9.17 0.55 -5.04
N ILE A 79 9.34 -0.72 -5.42
CA ILE A 79 10.33 -1.14 -6.43
C ILE A 79 10.01 -0.70 -7.86
N THR A 80 8.83 -0.14 -8.13
CA THR A 80 8.46 0.33 -9.47
C THR A 80 8.89 1.78 -9.71
N GLY A 81 9.30 2.49 -8.65
CA GLY A 81 9.78 3.86 -8.71
C GLY A 81 11.23 3.99 -9.16
N LYS A 82 11.66 5.24 -9.35
CA LYS A 82 13.06 5.58 -9.59
C LYS A 82 13.81 5.58 -8.26
N ILE A 83 14.99 4.98 -8.24
CA ILE A 83 15.89 5.01 -7.09
C ILE A 83 16.31 6.46 -6.80
N LEU A 84 16.08 6.90 -5.58
CA LEU A 84 16.52 8.20 -5.04
C LEU A 84 17.82 8.08 -4.26
N LYS A 85 17.98 6.97 -3.54
CA LYS A 85 19.14 6.68 -2.72
C LYS A 85 19.33 5.18 -2.63
N GLU A 86 20.58 4.78 -2.68
CA GLU A 86 21.03 3.42 -2.50
C GLU A 86 22.26 3.47 -1.59
N LEU A 87 22.18 2.78 -0.46
CA LEU A 87 23.34 2.45 0.34
C LEU A 87 24.01 1.28 -0.38
N GLY A 88 25.20 1.49 -0.96
CA GLY A 88 25.90 0.45 -1.75
C GLY A 88 26.09 -0.85 -0.96
N SER A 89 26.45 -1.94 -1.66
CA SER A 89 26.43 -3.34 -1.17
C SER A 89 26.71 -3.47 0.33
N MET A 90 25.63 -3.62 1.11
CA MET A 90 25.71 -3.80 2.55
C MET A 90 25.60 -5.28 2.85
N ASN A 91 26.69 -5.89 3.32
CA ASN A 91 26.73 -7.30 3.67
C ASN A 91 25.50 -7.73 4.51
N TYR A 92 24.76 -8.73 4.02
CA TYR A 92 23.63 -9.37 4.71
C TYR A 92 23.89 -9.60 6.21
N GLU A 93 25.08 -10.04 6.59
CA GLU A 93 25.44 -10.29 8.00
C GLU A 93 25.38 -9.03 8.87
N LEU A 94 25.73 -7.86 8.31
CA LEU A 94 25.65 -6.58 9.03
C LEU A 94 24.20 -6.21 9.33
N TRP A 95 23.30 -6.46 8.38
CA TRP A 95 21.89 -6.16 8.53
C TRP A 95 21.18 -7.18 9.43
N LYS A 96 21.54 -8.46 9.29
CA LYS A 96 21.08 -9.52 10.19
C LYS A 96 21.47 -9.25 11.64
N GLY A 97 22.67 -8.72 11.87
CA GLY A 97 23.10 -8.25 13.19
C GLY A 97 22.23 -7.12 13.78
N LYS A 98 21.39 -6.47 12.97
CA LYS A 98 20.49 -5.38 13.37
C LYS A 98 19.01 -5.79 13.44
N GLU A 99 18.68 -7.08 13.36
CA GLU A 99 17.28 -7.54 13.43
C GLU A 99 16.53 -7.02 14.67
N ALA A 100 17.20 -6.97 15.82
CA ALA A 100 16.61 -6.43 17.05
C ALA A 100 16.29 -4.92 16.93
N GLU A 101 17.16 -4.14 16.29
CA GLU A 101 16.92 -2.71 16.03
C GLU A 101 15.76 -2.51 15.05
N ILE A 102 15.72 -3.31 13.97
CA ILE A 102 14.64 -3.29 12.99
C ILE A 102 13.31 -3.60 13.66
N LYS A 103 13.26 -4.66 14.47
CA LYS A 103 12.05 -5.05 15.21
C LYS A 103 11.58 -3.91 16.12
N LYS A 104 12.50 -3.26 16.85
CA LYS A 104 12.16 -2.11 17.70
C LYS A 104 11.60 -0.93 16.92
N ILE A 105 12.15 -0.63 15.73
CA ILE A 105 11.63 0.41 14.84
C ILE A 105 10.20 0.06 14.39
N LEU A 106 9.96 -1.20 14.01
CA LEU A 106 8.65 -1.70 13.59
C LEU A 106 7.63 -1.68 14.73
N GLU A 107 8.02 -2.04 15.94
CA GLU A 107 7.17 -1.93 17.14
C GLU A 107 6.75 -0.48 17.41
N GLY A 108 7.64 0.49 17.15
CA GLY A 108 7.33 1.92 17.22
C GLY A 108 6.29 2.40 16.21
N MET A 109 5.91 1.57 15.23
CA MET A 109 4.84 1.87 14.28
C MET A 109 3.44 1.49 14.81
N VAL A 110 3.35 0.70 15.86
CA VAL A 110 2.06 0.28 16.44
C VAL A 110 1.36 1.48 17.08
N GLY A 111 0.07 1.63 16.80
CA GLY A 111 -0.76 2.74 17.25
C GLY A 111 -1.08 3.74 16.15
N LYS A 112 -1.36 4.99 16.54
CA LYS A 112 -1.79 6.03 15.61
C LYS A 112 -0.59 6.71 14.95
N LEU A 113 -0.55 6.67 13.63
CA LEU A 113 0.47 7.29 12.80
C LEU A 113 -0.13 8.45 12.01
N SER A 114 0.63 9.54 11.96
CA SER A 114 0.31 10.74 11.20
C SER A 114 1.14 10.75 9.93
N LEU A 115 0.51 10.56 8.78
CA LEU A 115 1.19 10.31 7.52
C LEU A 115 0.89 11.38 6.48
N PRO A 116 1.92 11.93 5.81
CA PRO A 116 1.70 12.83 4.69
C PRO A 116 1.10 12.06 3.52
N VAL A 117 0.05 12.61 2.93
CA VAL A 117 -0.56 12.09 1.71
C VAL A 117 0.03 12.86 0.52
N PRO A 118 0.33 12.21 -0.62
CA PRO A 118 0.78 12.91 -1.81
C PRO A 118 -0.15 14.09 -2.15
N ALA A 119 0.43 15.26 -2.46
CA ALA A 119 -0.30 16.48 -2.81
C ALA A 119 -1.20 16.31 -4.07
N TYR A 120 -0.99 15.23 -4.84
CA TYR A 120 -1.80 14.81 -5.97
C TYR A 120 -3.14 14.15 -5.60
N SER A 121 -3.47 14.07 -4.31
CA SER A 121 -4.80 13.70 -3.85
C SER A 121 -5.85 14.73 -4.30
N ALA A 122 -7.06 14.26 -4.61
CA ALA A 122 -8.20 15.11 -4.99
C ALA A 122 -8.75 15.98 -3.83
N ILE A 123 -7.95 16.16 -2.78
CA ILE A 123 -8.28 16.95 -1.61
C ILE A 123 -8.32 18.43 -2.03
N LYS A 124 -9.42 19.08 -1.72
CA LYS A 124 -9.64 20.50 -2.00
C LYS A 124 -9.34 21.30 -0.74
N ARG A 125 -8.56 22.38 -0.85
CA ARG A 125 -8.36 23.36 0.23
C ARG A 125 -8.80 24.74 -0.27
N GLY A 126 -9.90 25.25 0.28
CA GLY A 126 -10.53 26.48 -0.18
C GLY A 126 -11.18 26.35 -1.56
N GLY A 127 -11.86 25.23 -1.83
CA GLY A 127 -12.59 24.99 -3.09
C GLY A 127 -11.73 24.52 -4.28
N GLU A 128 -10.41 24.69 -4.23
CA GLU A 128 -9.49 24.28 -5.29
C GLU A 128 -8.72 22.98 -4.92
N PRO A 129 -8.58 22.00 -5.84
CA PRO A 129 -7.74 20.83 -5.64
C PRO A 129 -6.26 21.16 -5.43
N LEU A 130 -5.61 20.52 -4.46
CA LEU A 130 -4.22 20.78 -4.08
C LEU A 130 -3.22 20.56 -5.22
N TYR A 131 -3.47 19.61 -6.11
CA TYR A 131 -2.61 19.37 -7.28
C TYR A 131 -2.53 20.57 -8.24
N LYS A 132 -3.60 21.39 -8.33
CA LYS A 132 -3.58 22.60 -9.19
C LYS A 132 -2.64 23.66 -8.63
N LYS A 133 -2.65 23.83 -7.30
CA LYS A 133 -1.74 24.73 -6.57
C LYS A 133 -0.28 24.27 -6.69
N ALA A 134 -0.04 22.98 -6.49
CA ALA A 134 1.30 22.39 -6.64
C ALA A 134 1.88 22.58 -8.06
N ARG A 135 1.07 22.46 -9.11
CA ARG A 135 1.49 22.71 -10.50
C ARG A 135 1.84 24.17 -10.80
N ARG A 136 1.34 25.12 -10.01
CA ARG A 136 1.69 26.55 -10.11
C ARG A 136 2.95 26.91 -9.30
N GLY A 137 3.62 25.93 -8.70
CA GLY A 137 4.80 26.14 -7.85
C GLY A 137 4.47 26.72 -6.47
N GLU A 138 3.19 26.76 -6.09
CA GLU A 138 2.79 27.18 -4.75
C GLU A 138 3.20 26.12 -3.72
N LYS A 139 3.77 26.56 -2.59
CA LYS A 139 4.17 25.66 -1.50
C LYS A 139 2.92 25.18 -0.77
N VAL A 140 2.47 23.98 -1.10
CA VAL A 140 1.31 23.34 -0.46
C VAL A 140 1.80 22.36 0.59
N GLU A 141 1.41 22.59 1.85
CA GLU A 141 1.60 21.56 2.88
C GLU A 141 0.76 20.33 2.51
N PRO A 142 1.40 19.14 2.41
CA PRO A 142 0.68 17.92 2.08
C PRO A 142 -0.37 17.63 3.17
N PRO A 143 -1.60 17.26 2.78
CA PRO A 143 -2.60 16.88 3.75
C PRO A 143 -2.11 15.66 4.53
N VAL A 144 -2.40 15.64 5.82
CA VAL A 144 -1.97 14.57 6.72
C VAL A 144 -3.17 13.69 7.05
N LYS A 145 -2.94 12.38 7.03
CA LYS A 145 -3.94 11.37 7.34
C LYS A 145 -3.53 10.58 8.58
N ILE A 146 -4.51 10.33 9.46
CA ILE A 146 -4.31 9.46 10.62
C ILE A 146 -4.62 8.03 10.18
N MET A 147 -3.72 7.11 10.53
CA MET A 147 -3.88 5.68 10.37
C MET A 147 -3.62 4.99 11.71
N GLU A 148 -4.22 3.83 11.95
CA GLU A 148 -3.97 3.01 13.13
C GLU A 148 -3.41 1.64 12.73
N VAL A 149 -2.18 1.36 13.18
CA VAL A 149 -1.55 0.04 13.08
C VAL A 149 -1.85 -0.73 14.36
N LEU A 150 -2.62 -1.82 14.25
CA LEU A 150 -3.00 -2.70 15.34
C LEU A 150 -1.84 -3.57 15.82
N SER A 151 -1.06 -4.09 14.88
CA SER A 151 0.06 -4.98 15.17
C SER A 151 1.05 -5.00 14.03
N VAL A 152 2.32 -5.17 14.37
CA VAL A 152 3.38 -5.47 13.40
C VAL A 152 4.05 -6.79 13.79
N GLU A 153 4.23 -7.66 12.81
CA GLU A 153 5.00 -8.89 12.95
C GLU A 153 6.21 -8.85 12.03
N PHE A 154 7.41 -9.03 12.59
CA PHE A 154 8.64 -9.17 11.82
C PHE A 154 8.97 -10.65 11.67
N LEU A 155 9.00 -11.12 10.44
CA LEU A 155 9.18 -12.53 10.10
C LEU A 155 10.65 -12.92 9.87
N GLY A 156 11.54 -11.94 9.67
CA GLY A 156 12.99 -12.16 9.54
C GLY A 156 13.62 -11.50 8.31
N MET A 157 14.91 -11.79 8.10
CA MET A 157 15.70 -11.28 6.99
C MET A 157 16.20 -12.36 6.04
N ALA A 158 16.14 -12.10 4.74
CA ALA A 158 16.71 -12.97 3.73
C ALA A 158 17.59 -12.19 2.73
N PRO A 159 18.61 -12.83 2.13
CA PRO A 159 19.37 -12.22 1.05
C PRO A 159 18.48 -11.98 -0.17
N SER A 160 18.68 -10.88 -0.88
CA SER A 160 17.92 -10.55 -2.07
C SER A 160 18.33 -11.48 -3.21
N ARG A 161 17.57 -12.55 -3.44
CA ARG A 161 17.70 -13.36 -4.65
C ARG A 161 16.75 -12.76 -5.68
N ASN A 162 17.26 -11.91 -6.58
CA ASN A 162 16.52 -11.35 -7.73
C ASN A 162 15.05 -11.01 -7.39
N LEU A 163 14.85 -10.04 -6.49
CA LEU A 163 13.52 -9.77 -5.93
C LEU A 163 12.70 -8.88 -6.86
N ALA A 164 11.66 -9.45 -7.46
CA ALA A 164 10.55 -8.73 -8.08
C ALA A 164 9.41 -8.45 -7.08
N PHE A 165 9.72 -8.31 -5.79
CA PHE A 165 8.72 -8.15 -4.74
C PHE A 165 9.27 -7.28 -3.60
N ALA A 166 8.78 -6.05 -3.48
CA ALA A 166 8.78 -5.35 -2.21
C ALA A 166 7.67 -4.30 -2.14
N HIS A 167 6.74 -4.52 -1.19
CA HIS A 167 5.68 -3.57 -0.84
C HIS A 167 6.28 -2.57 0.15
N GLY A 168 6.74 -1.43 -0.37
CA GLY A 168 7.33 -0.42 0.48
C GLY A 168 6.30 0.34 1.33
N ARG A 169 6.84 1.00 2.35
CA ARG A 169 6.14 1.75 3.41
C ARG A 169 5.08 2.71 2.89
N GLU A 170 5.24 3.29 1.70
CA GLU A 170 4.27 4.26 1.14
C GLU A 170 3.09 3.61 0.42
N GLN A 171 3.24 2.41 -0.16
CA GLN A 171 2.15 1.74 -0.89
C GLN A 171 1.05 1.18 0.01
N MET A 172 1.44 0.58 1.14
CA MET A 172 0.48 0.16 2.19
C MET A 172 -0.50 1.31 2.50
N LEU A 173 0.02 2.54 2.49
CA LEU A 173 -0.65 3.79 2.86
C LEU A 173 -1.48 4.44 1.74
N LYS A 174 -1.21 4.14 0.46
CA LYS A 174 -1.86 4.77 -0.70
C LYS A 174 -3.32 4.35 -0.89
N ASN A 175 -3.68 3.12 -0.53
CA ASN A 175 -4.99 2.52 -0.82
C ASN A 175 -5.98 2.51 0.37
N GLN A 176 -5.70 3.31 1.40
CA GLN A 176 -6.36 3.17 2.69
C GLN A 176 -7.63 4.00 2.86
N ASN A 177 -8.51 3.51 3.75
CA ASN A 177 -9.64 4.27 4.28
C ASN A 177 -9.30 4.70 5.72
N GLU A 178 -9.52 5.97 6.06
CA GLU A 178 -9.32 6.54 7.41
C GLU A 178 -10.00 5.76 8.55
N LYS A 179 -11.00 4.94 8.21
CA LYS A 179 -11.81 4.19 9.18
C LYS A 179 -11.38 2.74 9.38
N ALA A 180 -10.46 2.22 8.58
CA ALA A 180 -9.98 0.84 8.69
C ALA A 180 -8.67 0.78 9.47
N LYS A 181 -8.55 -0.17 10.39
CA LYS A 181 -7.30 -0.41 11.12
C LYS A 181 -6.50 -1.50 10.43
N GLU A 182 -5.19 -1.54 10.67
CA GLU A 182 -4.30 -2.40 9.90
C GLU A 182 -3.42 -3.30 10.75
N ARG A 183 -3.24 -4.52 10.27
CA ARG A 183 -2.21 -5.45 10.75
C ARG A 183 -1.17 -5.60 9.66
N ILE A 184 0.09 -5.48 10.03
CA ILE A 184 1.19 -5.47 9.08
C ILE A 184 2.14 -6.61 9.43
N ILE A 185 2.44 -7.45 8.45
CA ILE A 185 3.41 -8.54 8.56
C ILE A 185 4.54 -8.23 7.58
N ILE A 186 5.78 -8.18 8.06
CA ILE A 186 6.94 -7.71 7.29
C ILE A 186 8.04 -8.78 7.26
N ASN A 187 8.51 -9.06 6.06
CA ASN A 187 9.80 -9.69 5.76
C ASN A 187 10.80 -8.62 5.29
N GLY A 188 12.03 -8.63 5.79
CA GLY A 188 13.12 -7.79 5.30
C GLY A 188 14.01 -8.52 4.29
N PHE A 189 14.48 -7.83 3.27
CA PHE A 189 15.50 -8.34 2.36
C PHE A 189 16.67 -7.36 2.21
N VAL A 190 17.84 -7.92 1.93
CA VAL A 190 19.12 -7.19 1.85
C VAL A 190 19.92 -7.69 0.66
N GLU A 191 20.49 -6.76 -0.12
CA GLU A 191 21.45 -7.07 -1.20
C GLU A 191 22.86 -7.38 -0.70
#